data_AF-A0A3G2ED60-F1
#
_entry.id   AF-A0A3G2ED60-F1
#
_cell.length_a   1.000
_cell.length_b   1.000
_cell.length_c   1.000
_cell.angle_alpha   90.00
_cell.angle_beta   90.00
_cell.angle_gamma   90.00
#
_symmetry.space_group_name_H-M   'P 1'
#
loop_
_entity.id
_entity.type
_entity.pdbx_description
1 polymer ?
#
loop_
_entity_poly.entity_id
_entity_poly.type
_entity_poly.pdbx_seq_one_letter_code
_entity_poly.pdbx_strand_id
1 'polypeptide(L)'
;MVKRPVSVAISCWFLVLSSLSALVSAYLGRNDPSMLAGMGHGVIPAEVQYAMMLFSLGLTLVTALAMLQRQRGARTVYLVWGVIDIAFCLATLPLKMNVLPGALTFAVICAFLYSPKSNAWFSPRKAANDACMTPA
;
A
#
# COMPACT_ATOMS: atom_id res chain seq x y z
N MET A 1 26.33 8.74 7.86
CA MET A 1 25.47 7.81 7.09
C MET A 1 24.27 7.37 7.92
N VAL A 2 23.06 7.83 7.57
CA VAL A 2 21.84 7.36 8.25
C VAL A 2 21.50 5.96 7.75
N LYS A 3 21.76 4.95 8.57
CA LYS A 3 21.41 3.57 8.26
C LYS A 3 19.91 3.48 8.00
N ARG A 4 19.51 3.02 6.81
CA ARG A 4 18.08 2.80 6.48
C ARG A 4 17.47 1.89 7.56
N PRO A 5 16.37 2.28 8.21
CA PRO A 5 15.71 1.40 9.16
C PRO A 5 15.22 0.17 8.39
N VAL A 6 15.76 -0.99 8.75
CA VAL A 6 15.49 -2.27 8.08
C VAL A 6 13.99 -2.58 8.06
N SER A 7 13.25 -2.18 9.11
CA SER A 7 11.80 -2.30 9.19
C SER A 7 11.08 -1.60 8.04
N VAL A 8 11.46 -0.37 7.69
CA VAL A 8 10.83 0.38 6.59
C VAL A 8 11.12 -0.27 5.25
N ALA A 9 12.36 -0.72 5.04
CA ALA A 9 12.74 -1.41 3.82
C ALA A 9 11.94 -2.71 3.66
N ILE A 10 11.81 -3.51 4.73
CA ILE A 10 11.01 -4.74 4.72
C ILE A 10 9.54 -4.43 4.44
N SER A 11 8.93 -3.44 5.11
CA SER A 11 7.53 -3.08 4.88
C SER A 11 7.28 -2.61 3.45
N CYS A 12 8.17 -1.79 2.87
CA CYS A 12 8.02 -1.32 1.49
C CYS A 12 8.20 -2.47 0.48
N TRP A 13 9.19 -3.34 0.68
CA TRP A 13 9.38 -4.51 -0.17
C TRP A 13 8.22 -5.50 -0.07
N PHE A 14 7.68 -5.70 1.14
CA PHE A 14 6.48 -6.49 1.35
C PHE A 14 5.31 -5.91 0.55
N LEU A 15 5.06 -4.59 0.64
CA LEU A 15 4.02 -3.92 -0.15
C LEU A 15 4.20 -4.09 -1.66
N VAL A 16 5.44 -3.96 -2.17
CA VAL A 16 5.74 -4.15 -3.60
C VAL A 16 5.47 -5.58 -4.02
N LEU A 17 5.98 -6.57 -3.28
CA LEU A 17 5.81 -7.99 -3.59
C LEU A 17 4.35 -8.41 -3.53
N SER A 18 3.62 -7.99 -2.49
CA SER A 18 2.18 -8.26 -2.35
C SER A 18 1.36 -7.62 -3.46
N SER A 19 1.69 -6.39 -3.88
CA SER A 19 1.02 -5.73 -5.00
C SER A 19 1.31 -6.45 -6.32
N LEU A 20 2.54 -6.89 -6.53
CA LEU A 20 2.92 -7.65 -7.73
C LEU A 20 2.20 -9.00 -7.77
N SER A 21 2.18 -9.74 -6.65
CA SER A 21 1.50 -11.03 -6.58
C SER A 21 0.00 -10.88 -6.82
N ALA A 22 -0.62 -9.83 -6.24
CA ALA A 22 -2.03 -9.53 -6.48
C ALA A 22 -2.31 -9.17 -7.95
N LEU A 23 -1.39 -8.46 -8.61
CA LEU A 23 -1.51 -8.14 -10.03
C LEU A 23 -1.44 -9.40 -10.91
N VAL A 24 -0.52 -10.31 -10.60
CA VAL A 24 -0.39 -11.60 -11.30
C VAL A 24 -1.62 -12.47 -11.08
N SER A 25 -2.11 -12.55 -9.85
CA SER A 25 -3.36 -13.27 -9.54
C SER A 25 -4.56 -12.67 -10.26
N ALA A 26 -4.67 -11.34 -10.33
CA ALA A 26 -5.74 -10.66 -11.06
C ALA A 26 -5.67 -10.91 -12.57
N TYR A 27 -4.46 -10.99 -13.14
CA TYR A 27 -4.25 -11.27 -14.56
C TYR A 27 -4.58 -12.72 -14.90
N LEU A 28 -4.10 -13.68 -14.10
CA LEU A 28 -4.37 -15.11 -14.30
C LEU A 28 -5.84 -15.47 -14.01
N GLY A 29 -6.43 -14.88 -12.98
CA GLY A 29 -7.81 -15.12 -12.55
C GLY A 29 -8.88 -14.43 -13.40
N ARG A 30 -8.49 -13.60 -14.39
CA ARG A 30 -9.42 -12.86 -15.26
C ARG A 30 -10.39 -13.78 -16.03
N ASN A 31 -9.96 -14.99 -16.34
CA ASN A 31 -10.75 -15.98 -17.07
C ASN A 31 -11.37 -17.05 -16.15
N ASP A 32 -11.21 -16.92 -14.83
CA ASP A 32 -11.69 -17.92 -13.88
C ASP A 32 -13.18 -17.69 -13.56
N PRO A 33 -14.06 -18.68 -13.80
CA PRO A 33 -15.50 -18.53 -13.57
C PRO A 33 -15.83 -18.30 -12.09
N SER A 34 -14.96 -18.72 -11.17
CA SER A 34 -15.07 -18.46 -9.73
C SER A 34 -14.91 -16.98 -9.38
N MET A 35 -14.02 -16.27 -10.07
CA MET A 35 -13.77 -14.84 -9.88
C MET A 35 -14.92 -14.00 -10.47
N LEU A 36 -15.43 -14.41 -11.64
CA LEU A 36 -16.61 -13.79 -12.27
C LEU A 36 -17.89 -14.01 -11.45
N ALA A 37 -18.09 -15.21 -10.88
CA ALA A 37 -19.21 -15.49 -10.01
C ALA A 37 -19.17 -14.63 -8.72
N GLY A 38 -17.98 -14.42 -8.14
CA GLY A 38 -17.81 -13.53 -7.00
C GLY A 38 -18.09 -12.06 -7.31
N MET A 39 -17.78 -11.59 -8.52
CA MET A 39 -18.07 -10.22 -8.98
C MET A 39 -19.53 -10.02 -9.43
N GLY A 40 -20.21 -11.09 -9.86
CA GLY A 40 -21.62 -11.04 -10.29
C GLY A 40 -22.63 -10.79 -9.16
N HIS A 41 -22.24 -10.99 -7.90
CA HIS A 41 -23.07 -10.72 -6.72
C HIS A 41 -22.81 -9.34 -6.09
N GLY A 42 -21.92 -8.53 -6.68
CA GLY A 42 -21.57 -7.20 -6.18
C GLY A 42 -22.59 -6.12 -6.55
N VAL A 43 -22.75 -5.11 -5.69
CA VAL A 43 -23.61 -3.92 -5.92
C VAL A 43 -23.07 -3.03 -7.05
N ILE A 44 -21.82 -3.27 -7.50
CA ILE A 44 -21.07 -2.47 -8.47
C ILE A 44 -20.76 -3.35 -9.69
N PRO A 45 -20.86 -2.81 -10.93
CA PRO A 45 -20.45 -3.53 -12.15
C PRO A 45 -19.03 -4.07 -12.03
N ALA A 46 -18.82 -5.32 -12.47
CA ALA A 46 -17.53 -6.00 -12.36
C ALA A 46 -16.35 -5.21 -12.97
N GLU A 47 -16.60 -4.46 -14.04
CA GLU A 47 -15.62 -3.62 -14.72
C GLU A 47 -15.12 -2.48 -13.83
N VAL A 48 -16.05 -1.80 -13.14
CA VAL A 48 -15.74 -0.70 -12.22
C VAL A 48 -14.99 -1.23 -11.00
N GLN A 49 -15.38 -2.38 -10.48
CA GLN A 49 -14.69 -3.03 -9.38
C GLN A 49 -13.26 -3.45 -9.77
N TYR A 50 -13.06 -3.94 -11.00
CA TYR A 50 -11.73 -4.29 -11.51
C TYR A 50 -10.84 -3.05 -11.74
N ALA A 51 -11.41 -1.98 -12.28
CA ALA A 51 -10.71 -0.71 -12.46
C ALA A 51 -10.27 -0.10 -11.11
N MET A 52 -11.16 -0.11 -10.12
CA MET A 52 -10.88 0.33 -8.75
C MET A 52 -9.74 -0.49 -8.13
N MET A 53 -9.78 -1.82 -8.30
CA MET A 53 -8.72 -2.71 -7.81
C MET A 53 -7.37 -2.40 -8.45
N LEU A 54 -7.32 -2.25 -9.78
CA LEU A 54 -6.08 -1.90 -10.49
C LEU A 54 -5.54 -0.54 -10.04
N PHE A 55 -6.42 0.44 -9.84
CA PHE A 55 -6.05 1.75 -9.33
C PHE A 55 -5.44 1.68 -7.93
N SER A 56 -6.09 0.95 -7.01
CA SER A 56 -5.57 0.72 -5.65
C SER A 56 -4.21 0.02 -5.65
N LEU A 57 -4.02 -1.00 -6.50
CA LEU A 57 -2.72 -1.67 -6.66
C LEU A 57 -1.64 -0.72 -7.19
N GLY A 58 -1.96 0.05 -8.23
CA GLY A 58 -1.04 1.01 -8.82
C GLY A 58 -0.60 2.09 -7.81
N LEU A 59 -1.56 2.65 -7.06
CA LEU A 59 -1.27 3.66 -6.05
C LEU A 59 -0.45 3.09 -4.88
N THR A 60 -0.74 1.86 -4.45
CA THR A 60 0.06 1.16 -3.43
C THR A 60 1.50 0.94 -3.89
N LEU A 61 1.69 0.56 -5.15
CA LEU A 61 3.03 0.35 -5.72
C LEU A 61 3.81 1.67 -5.83
N VAL A 62 3.18 2.72 -6.35
CA VAL A 62 3.79 4.06 -6.46
C VAL A 62 4.16 4.61 -5.08
N THR A 63 3.27 4.49 -4.09
CA THR A 63 3.54 4.95 -2.73
C THR A 63 4.65 4.14 -2.06
N ALA A 64 4.70 2.81 -2.23
CA ALA A 64 5.77 1.97 -1.70
C ALA A 64 7.14 2.33 -2.31
N LEU A 65 7.21 2.55 -3.63
CA LEU A 65 8.42 3.00 -4.31
C LEU A 65 8.85 4.40 -3.85
N ALA A 66 7.90 5.33 -3.68
CA ALA A 66 8.19 6.67 -3.17
C ALA A 66 8.70 6.63 -1.71
N MET A 67 8.18 5.74 -0.87
CA MET A 67 8.70 5.52 0.49
C MET A 67 10.14 4.99 0.47
N LEU A 68 10.48 4.09 -0.46
CA LEU A 68 11.86 3.61 -0.69
C LEU A 68 12.81 4.74 -1.11
N GLN A 69 12.29 5.79 -1.74
CA GLN A 69 13.01 7.01 -2.13
C GLN A 69 13.04 8.09 -1.03
N ARG A 70 12.59 7.79 0.20
CA ARG A 70 12.58 8.74 1.34
C ARG A 70 11.60 9.91 1.17
N GLN A 71 10.64 9.81 0.24
CA GLN A 71 9.57 10.79 0.07
C GLN A 71 8.64 10.80 1.27
N ARG A 72 8.50 11.95 1.92
CA ARG A 72 7.69 12.08 3.16
C ARG A 72 6.20 11.96 2.90
N GLY A 73 5.75 12.54 1.78
CA GLY A 73 4.33 12.57 1.38
C GLY A 73 3.77 11.20 1.02
N ALA A 74 4.64 10.24 0.65
CA ALA A 74 4.21 8.89 0.30
C ALA A 74 3.52 8.17 1.47
N ARG A 75 3.93 8.46 2.71
CA ARG A 75 3.36 7.86 3.93
C ARG A 75 1.97 8.36 4.24
N THR A 76 1.72 9.65 4.04
CA THR A 76 0.39 10.24 4.21
C THR A 76 -0.54 9.80 3.09
N VAL A 77 -0.07 9.74 1.85
CA VAL A 77 -0.88 9.24 0.72
C VAL A 77 -1.29 7.78 0.95
N TYR A 78 -0.36 6.91 1.34
CA TYR A 78 -0.68 5.52 1.66
C TYR A 78 -1.66 5.40 2.83
N LEU A 79 -1.49 6.19 3.89
CA LEU A 79 -2.38 6.15 5.05
C LEU A 79 -3.80 6.62 4.68
N VAL A 80 -3.92 7.75 4.01
CA VAL A 80 -5.22 8.31 3.62
C VAL A 80 -5.93 7.38 2.63
N TRP A 81 -5.21 6.90 1.61
CA TRP A 81 -5.79 6.00 0.62
C TRP A 81 -6.21 4.67 1.25
N GLY A 82 -5.39 4.06 2.09
CA GLY A 82 -5.72 2.79 2.73
C GLY A 82 -6.95 2.87 3.64
N VAL A 83 -7.16 4.01 4.32
CA VAL A 83 -8.39 4.23 5.10
C VAL A 83 -9.62 4.33 4.19
N ILE A 84 -9.51 5.03 3.06
CA ILE A 84 -10.59 5.15 2.07
C ILE A 84 -10.91 3.77 1.46
N ASP A 85 -9.89 3.02 1.07
CA ASP A 85 -10.02 1.69 0.47
C ASP A 85 -10.67 0.69 1.44
N ILE A 86 -10.29 0.69 2.72
CA ILE A 86 -10.92 -0.12 3.77
C ILE A 86 -12.39 0.29 3.97
N ALA A 87 -12.69 1.59 4.04
CA ALA A 87 -14.06 2.08 4.18
C ALA A 87 -14.94 1.69 2.99
N PHE A 88 -14.39 1.77 1.77
CA PHE A 88 -15.05 1.34 0.55
C PHE A 88 -15.30 -0.17 0.56
N CYS A 89 -14.31 -0.98 0.95
CA CYS A 89 -14.46 -2.43 1.09
C CYS A 89 -15.55 -2.79 2.12
N LEU A 90 -15.61 -2.10 3.26
CA LEU A 90 -16.65 -2.30 4.28
C LEU A 90 -18.06 -1.92 3.81
N ALA A 91 -18.18 -0.94 2.91
CA ALA A 91 -19.45 -0.50 2.35
C ALA A 91 -19.94 -1.39 1.20
N THR A 92 -19.03 -1.98 0.44
CA THR A 92 -19.34 -2.71 -0.81
C THR A 92 -19.35 -4.23 -0.64
N LEU A 93 -18.59 -4.80 0.30
CA LEU A 93 -18.51 -6.25 0.49
C LEU A 93 -19.61 -6.75 1.43
N PRO A 94 -20.34 -7.82 1.05
CA PRO A 94 -21.38 -8.42 1.90
C PRO A 94 -20.77 -9.13 3.13
N LEU A 95 -19.56 -9.70 2.99
CA LEU A 95 -18.85 -10.40 4.04
C LEU A 95 -17.70 -9.56 4.60
N LYS A 96 -18.01 -8.75 5.61
CA LYS A 96 -17.05 -7.85 6.28
C LYS A 96 -15.86 -8.58 6.90
N MET A 97 -15.99 -9.88 7.21
CA MET A 97 -14.88 -10.72 7.70
C MET A 97 -13.70 -10.78 6.72
N ASN A 98 -13.93 -10.64 5.41
CA ASN A 98 -12.85 -10.67 4.42
C ASN A 98 -11.98 -9.41 4.44
N VAL A 99 -12.47 -8.31 5.03
CA VAL A 99 -11.73 -7.04 5.15
C VAL A 99 -10.78 -7.06 6.35
N LEU A 100 -11.08 -7.88 7.37
CA LEU A 100 -10.35 -7.91 8.64
C LEU A 100 -8.84 -8.22 8.47
N PRO A 101 -8.44 -9.24 7.67
CA PRO A 101 -7.02 -9.54 7.48
C PRO A 101 -6.26 -8.39 6.83
N GLY A 102 -6.85 -7.79 5.78
CA GLY A 102 -6.24 -6.66 5.05
C GLY A 102 -6.10 -5.41 5.92
N ALA A 103 -7.14 -5.08 6.70
CA ALA A 103 -7.10 -3.95 7.63
C ALA A 103 -6.04 -4.14 8.73
N LEU A 104 -5.88 -5.37 9.24
CA LEU A 104 -4.87 -5.69 10.25
C LEU A 104 -3.45 -5.57 9.66
N THR A 105 -3.20 -6.10 8.47
CA THR A 105 -1.92 -5.92 7.77
C THR A 105 -1.62 -4.43 7.52
N PHE A 106 -2.61 -3.66 7.07
CA PHE A 106 -2.46 -2.21 6.87
C PHE A 106 -2.07 -1.48 8.17
N ALA A 107 -2.72 -1.79 9.30
CA ALA A 107 -2.42 -1.21 10.59
C ALA A 107 -1.00 -1.53 11.07
N VAL A 108 -0.56 -2.77 10.91
CA VAL A 108 0.81 -3.20 11.27
C VAL A 108 1.85 -2.45 10.42
N ILE A 109 1.61 -2.32 9.12
CA ILE A 109 2.50 -1.58 8.22
C ILE A 109 2.56 -0.10 8.63
N CYS A 110 1.41 0.52 8.93
CA CYS A 110 1.37 1.90 9.43
C CYS A 110 2.15 2.04 10.74
N ALA A 111 2.00 1.12 11.69
CA ALA A 111 2.75 1.15 12.95
C ALA A 111 4.28 1.13 12.71
N PHE A 112 4.76 0.31 11.77
CA PHE A 112 6.17 0.31 11.39
C PHE A 112 6.62 1.59 10.69
N LEU A 113 5.77 2.14 9.81
CA LEU A 113 6.04 3.36 9.05
C LEU A 113 6.11 4.63 9.92
N TYR A 114 5.28 4.68 10.96
CA TYR A 114 5.18 5.80 11.91
C TYR A 114 5.97 5.56 13.21
N SER A 115 6.67 4.44 13.33
CA SER A 115 7.56 4.17 14.47
C SER A 115 8.62 5.28 14.63
N PRO A 116 9.10 5.56 15.86
CA PRO A 116 10.01 6.67 16.12
C PRO A 116 11.33 6.57 15.33
N LYS A 117 11.81 5.35 15.07
CA LYS A 117 13.00 5.10 14.22
C LYS A 117 12.74 5.48 12.76
N SER A 118 11.57 5.17 12.23
CA SER A 118 11.15 5.53 10.87
C SER A 118 10.97 7.05 10.76
N ASN A 119 10.27 7.69 11.69
CA ASN A 119 10.08 9.14 11.69
C ASN A 119 11.40 9.92 11.69
N ALA A 120 12.42 9.43 12.39
CA ALA A 120 13.76 10.04 12.36
C ALA A 120 14.41 9.96 10.96
N TRP A 121 14.21 8.86 10.23
CA TRP A 121 14.73 8.68 8.87
C TRP A 121 14.08 9.66 7.88
N PHE A 122 12.80 9.91 8.05
CA PHE A 122 12.04 10.85 7.22
C PHE A 122 12.11 12.31 7.72
N SER A 123 12.93 12.70 8.71
CA SER A 123 12.91 14.07 9.25
C SER A 123 13.68 15.12 8.38
N PRO A 124 13.23 16.40 8.33
CA PRO A 124 13.86 17.53 7.62
C PRO A 124 15.32 17.77 7.96
N ARG A 125 15.62 17.83 9.26
CA ARG A 125 16.94 18.18 9.79
C ARG A 125 18.04 17.23 9.32
N LYS A 126 17.71 15.95 9.16
CA LYS A 126 18.68 14.93 8.75
C LYS A 126 18.88 14.88 7.24
N ALA A 127 17.83 15.13 6.45
CA ALA A 127 17.93 15.23 4.99
C ALA A 127 18.73 16.47 4.54
N ALA A 128 18.53 17.62 5.21
CA ALA A 128 19.30 18.82 4.95
C ALA A 128 20.78 18.66 5.33
N ASN A 129 21.08 17.99 6.44
CA ASN A 129 22.46 17.71 6.86
C ASN A 129 23.16 16.68 5.96
N ASP A 130 22.45 15.66 5.47
CA ASP A 130 22.98 14.68 4.51
C ASP A 130 23.29 15.35 3.14
N ALA A 131 22.44 16.29 2.67
CA ALA A 131 22.64 17.02 1.42
C ALA A 131 23.78 18.06 1.50
N CYS A 132 24.08 18.58 2.70
CA CYS A 132 25.20 19.50 2.92
C CYS A 132 26.57 18.79 3.01
N MET A 133 26.60 17.47 3.24
CA MET A 133 27.84 16.69 3.40
C MET A 133 28.29 15.97 2.13
N THR A 134 27.57 16.09 1.02
CA THR A 134 28.07 15.65 -0.30
C THR A 134 28.86 16.80 -0.93
N PRO A 135 30.21 16.70 -1.03
CA PRO A 135 30.96 17.66 -1.84
C PRO A 135 30.51 17.52 -3.31
N ALA A 136 30.30 18.68 -3.95
CA ALA A 136 29.93 18.82 -5.35
C ALA A 136 31.01 18.27 -6.30
#